data_AF-A0A221W0U0-F1
#
_entry.id   AF-A0A221W0U0-F1
#
_cell.length_a   1.000
_cell.length_b   1.000
_cell.length_c   1.000
_cell.angle_alpha   90.00
_cell.angle_beta   90.00
_cell.angle_gamma   90.00
#
_symmetry.space_group_name_H-M   'P 1'
#
loop_
_entity.id
_entity.type
_entity.pdbx_description
1 polymer ?
#
loop_
_entity_poly.entity_id
_entity_poly.type
_entity_poly.pdbx_seq_one_letter_code
_entity_poly.pdbx_strand_id
1 'polypeptide(L)'
;MADVARARRLAKRIAQIVASAMEREVKDPRLARVTITDAKVTADLRDATLYYTVIGESVDAPPDVASAAAALDSAKGVLRSLVGQQTGIRFTPTLTFVADTVPEAAKSMDELLARAREADAEVARLASGATFAGEADPYKSTEMDDEEEDLRDADSEAADSEDAGSKKTEAVDTEKPEDAGSAADSVDTAKDGVTGPGGSTDAER
;
A
#
# COMPACT_ATOMS: atom_id res chain seq x y z
N MET A 1 1.53 -17.87 31.83
CA MET A 1 1.32 -17.32 30.47
C MET A 1 2.59 -16.58 30.08
N ALA A 2 3.13 -16.82 28.88
CA ALA A 2 4.32 -16.11 28.43
C ALA A 2 4.03 -14.60 28.31
N ASP A 3 4.91 -13.77 28.86
CA ASP A 3 4.74 -12.31 28.83
C ASP A 3 5.27 -11.75 27.50
N VAL A 4 4.41 -11.82 26.48
CA VAL A 4 4.71 -11.32 25.12
C VAL A 4 5.02 -9.82 25.13
N ALA A 5 4.37 -9.05 26.01
CA ALA A 5 4.62 -7.62 26.13
C ALA A 5 6.02 -7.34 26.67
N ARG A 6 6.49 -8.12 27.65
CA ARG A 6 7.86 -8.06 28.15
C ARG A 6 8.87 -8.48 27.10
N ALA A 7 8.62 -9.55 26.36
CA ALA A 7 9.49 -9.98 25.26
C ALA A 7 9.66 -8.88 24.21
N ARG A 8 8.57 -8.21 23.79
CA ARG A 8 8.62 -7.08 22.85
C ARG A 8 9.40 -5.88 23.39
N ARG A 9 9.19 -5.50 24.66
CA ARG A 9 9.95 -4.40 25.28
C ARG A 9 11.44 -4.72 25.35
N LEU A 10 11.77 -5.96 25.72
CA LEU A 10 13.16 -6.42 25.76
C LEU A 10 13.77 -6.45 24.37
N ALA A 11 13.05 -6.93 23.35
CA ALA A 11 13.53 -6.95 21.97
C ALA A 11 13.91 -5.55 21.47
N LYS A 12 13.02 -4.56 21.66
CA LYS A 12 13.31 -3.16 21.29
C LYS A 12 14.53 -2.60 22.02
N ARG A 13 14.67 -2.92 23.31
CA ARG A 13 15.83 -2.51 24.11
C ARG A 13 17.12 -3.16 23.61
N ILE A 14 17.11 -4.45 23.30
CA ILE A 14 18.26 -5.19 22.75
C ILE A 14 18.69 -4.58 21.41
N ALA A 15 17.74 -4.32 20.50
CA ALA A 15 18.04 -3.71 19.21
C ALA A 15 18.75 -2.36 19.37
N GLN A 16 18.26 -1.50 20.26
CA GLN A 16 18.88 -0.20 20.55
C GLN A 16 20.28 -0.33 21.14
N ILE A 17 20.47 -1.24 22.09
CA ILE A 17 21.78 -1.47 22.73
C ILE A 17 22.79 -1.99 21.71
N VAL A 18 22.40 -2.98 20.89
CA VAL A 18 23.28 -3.55 19.88
C VAL A 18 23.63 -2.52 18.82
N ALA A 19 22.66 -1.76 18.31
CA ALA A 19 22.92 -0.69 17.35
C ALA A 19 23.90 0.35 17.92
N SER A 20 23.69 0.80 19.16
CA SER A 20 24.60 1.76 19.80
C SER A 20 25.98 1.17 20.09
N ALA A 21 26.06 -0.11 20.45
CA ALA A 21 27.32 -0.80 20.70
C ALA A 21 28.13 -0.98 19.41
N MET A 22 27.47 -1.28 18.29
CA MET A 22 28.12 -1.38 16.98
C MET A 22 28.73 -0.05 16.54
N GLU A 23 28.06 1.08 16.81
CA GLU A 23 28.59 2.40 16.47
C GLU A 23 29.77 2.84 17.37
N ARG A 24 29.74 2.47 18.66
CA ARG A 24 30.67 3.03 19.67
C ARG A 24 31.81 2.11 20.06
N GLU A 25 31.55 0.81 20.15
CA GLU A 25 32.46 -0.16 20.77
C GLU A 25 33.11 -1.10 19.76
N VAL A 26 32.44 -1.36 18.63
CA VAL A 26 32.93 -2.31 17.63
C VAL A 26 33.63 -1.58 16.48
N LYS A 27 34.97 -1.59 16.50
CA LYS A 27 35.82 -0.96 15.47
C LYS A 27 36.16 -1.89 14.30
N ASP A 28 35.22 -2.74 13.89
CA ASP A 28 35.41 -3.57 12.70
C ASP A 28 34.89 -2.81 11.45
N PRO A 29 35.75 -2.51 10.45
CA PRO A 29 35.31 -1.89 9.20
C PRO A 29 34.18 -2.64 8.50
N ARG A 30 34.07 -3.96 8.68
CA ARG A 30 33.03 -4.81 8.08
C ARG A 30 31.65 -4.53 8.68
N LEU A 31 31.59 -4.05 9.91
CA LEU A 31 30.35 -3.74 10.61
C LEU A 31 29.88 -2.29 10.41
N ALA A 32 30.73 -1.42 9.88
CA ALA A 32 30.40 -0.02 9.62
C ALA A 32 29.21 0.17 8.66
N ARG A 33 28.92 -0.83 7.82
CA ARG A 33 27.82 -0.81 6.84
C ARG A 33 26.60 -1.63 7.27
N VAL A 34 26.61 -2.17 8.48
CA VAL A 34 25.55 -3.03 9.00
C VAL A 34 24.57 -2.18 9.81
N THR A 35 23.28 -2.32 9.51
CA THR A 35 22.20 -1.67 10.27
C THR A 35 21.26 -2.72 10.84
N ILE A 36 20.95 -2.63 12.14
CA ILE A 36 19.94 -3.47 12.77
C ILE A 36 18.55 -2.91 12.46
N THR A 37 17.68 -3.71 11.84
CA THR A 37 16.33 -3.29 11.43
C THR A 37 15.30 -3.63 12.49
N ASP A 38 15.35 -4.84 13.05
CA ASP A 38 14.42 -5.31 14.07
C ASP A 38 15.06 -6.37 14.99
N ALA A 39 14.40 -6.66 16.11
CA ALA A 39 14.74 -7.79 16.96
C ALA A 39 13.47 -8.51 17.44
N LYS A 40 13.57 -9.84 17.56
CA LYS A 40 12.54 -10.70 18.15
C LYS A 40 13.14 -11.50 19.27
N VAL A 41 12.42 -11.59 20.38
CA VAL A 41 12.81 -12.36 21.55
C VAL A 41 11.76 -13.43 21.79
N THR A 42 12.20 -14.63 22.13
CA THR A 42 11.32 -15.75 22.48
C THR A 42 10.49 -15.45 23.73
N ALA A 43 9.37 -16.15 23.86
CA ALA A 43 8.46 -16.03 24.99
C ALA A 43 9.13 -16.26 26.37
N ASP A 44 10.19 -17.07 26.41
CA ASP A 44 10.96 -17.41 27.61
C ASP A 44 12.20 -16.49 27.82
N LEU A 45 12.40 -15.49 26.95
CA LEU A 45 13.48 -14.52 26.99
C LEU A 45 14.90 -15.11 26.90
N ARG A 46 15.04 -16.35 26.42
CA ARG A 46 16.33 -17.03 26.32
C ARG A 46 17.04 -16.81 24.99
N ASP A 47 16.29 -16.57 23.92
CA ASP A 47 16.86 -16.37 22.59
C ASP A 47 16.36 -15.06 21.98
N ALA A 48 17.28 -14.33 21.36
CA ALA A 48 17.02 -13.08 20.66
C ALA A 48 17.55 -13.18 19.23
N THR A 49 16.66 -13.06 18.26
CA THR A 49 17.00 -12.96 16.84
C THR A 49 17.02 -11.50 16.44
N LEU A 50 18.16 -11.01 15.95
CA LEU A 50 18.32 -9.67 15.41
C LEU A 50 18.35 -9.75 13.89
N TYR A 51 17.53 -8.90 13.26
CA TYR A 51 17.50 -8.72 11.82
C TYR A 51 18.39 -7.55 11.45
N TYR A 52 19.20 -7.74 10.41
CA TYR A 52 20.13 -6.71 9.94
C TYR A 52 20.16 -6.61 8.43
N THR A 53 20.43 -5.41 7.94
CA THR A 53 20.72 -5.15 6.54
C THR A 53 22.17 -4.66 6.39
N VAL A 54 22.73 -4.88 5.21
CA VAL A 54 24.09 -4.45 4.85
C VAL A 54 23.96 -3.51 3.67
N ILE A 55 24.55 -2.33 3.79
CA ILE A 55 24.64 -1.38 2.69
C ILE A 55 25.87 -1.73 1.83
N GLY A 56 25.72 -1.72 0.51
CA GLY A 56 26.82 -1.89 -0.43
C GLY A 56 27.85 -0.77 -0.33
N GLU A 57 29.01 -0.96 -0.96
CA GLU A 57 30.08 0.06 -1.02
C GLU A 57 29.67 1.29 -1.86
N SER A 58 28.79 1.07 -2.84
CA SER A 58 28.09 2.07 -3.62
C SER A 58 26.63 1.65 -3.76
N VAL A 59 25.79 2.54 -4.29
CA VAL A 59 24.36 2.26 -4.54
C VAL A 59 24.17 1.04 -5.45
N ASP A 60 25.10 0.82 -6.38
CA ASP A 60 25.04 -0.25 -7.38
C ASP A 60 25.84 -1.50 -6.98
N ALA A 61 26.63 -1.45 -5.91
CA ALA A 61 27.45 -2.58 -5.48
C ALA A 61 26.62 -3.57 -4.64
N PRO A 62 26.76 -4.88 -4.88
CA PRO A 62 26.08 -5.88 -4.08
C PRO A 62 26.57 -5.83 -2.62
N PRO A 63 25.68 -6.00 -1.64
CA PRO A 63 26.06 -6.01 -0.23
C PRO A 63 26.86 -7.27 0.13
N ASP A 64 27.97 -7.10 0.85
CA ASP A 64 28.78 -8.22 1.35
C ASP A 64 28.20 -8.77 2.67
N VAL A 65 27.11 -9.52 2.53
CA VAL A 65 26.38 -10.11 3.67
C VAL A 65 27.21 -11.18 4.39
N ALA A 66 28.06 -11.92 3.67
CA ALA A 66 28.86 -13.00 4.24
C ALA A 66 29.95 -12.47 5.18
N SER A 67 30.67 -11.43 4.75
CA SER A 67 31.67 -10.76 5.58
C SER A 67 31.04 -10.10 6.81
N ALA A 68 29.89 -9.45 6.64
CA ALA A 68 29.11 -8.89 7.74
C ALA A 68 28.65 -9.97 8.73
N ALA A 69 28.16 -11.12 8.25
CA ALA A 69 27.75 -12.23 9.10
C ALA A 69 28.91 -12.77 9.95
N ALA A 70 30.09 -12.96 9.33
CA ALA A 70 31.28 -13.41 10.04
C ALA A 70 31.74 -12.39 11.10
N ALA A 71 31.65 -11.10 10.81
CA ALA A 71 32.00 -10.04 11.76
C ALA A 71 30.98 -9.93 12.91
N LEU A 72 29.68 -10.12 12.65
CA LEU A 72 28.66 -10.18 13.70
C LEU A 72 28.84 -11.40 14.60
N ASP A 73 29.24 -12.55 14.04
CA ASP A 73 29.49 -13.76 14.81
C ASP A 73 30.70 -13.61 15.73
N SER A 74 31.78 -12.96 15.26
CA SER A 74 32.94 -12.66 16.10
C SER A 74 32.62 -11.63 17.21
N ALA A 75 31.76 -10.65 16.91
CA ALA A 75 31.33 -9.63 17.88
C ALA A 75 30.24 -10.13 18.86
N LYS A 76 29.63 -11.29 18.61
CA LYS A 76 28.47 -11.82 19.36
C LYS A 76 28.71 -11.87 20.87
N GLY A 77 29.90 -12.29 21.31
CA GLY A 77 30.24 -12.39 22.74
C GLY A 77 30.30 -11.02 23.43
N VAL A 78 30.88 -10.02 22.77
CA VAL A 78 30.98 -8.65 23.27
C VAL A 78 29.60 -8.02 23.32
N LEU A 79 28.83 -8.11 22.23
CA LEU A 79 27.48 -7.58 22.13
C LEU A 79 26.54 -8.19 23.18
N ARG A 80 26.62 -9.51 23.40
CA ARG A 80 25.86 -10.19 24.45
C ARG A 80 26.22 -9.66 25.84
N SER A 81 27.51 -9.46 26.12
CA SER A 81 27.96 -8.95 27.43
C SER A 81 27.41 -7.55 27.70
N LEU A 82 27.46 -6.66 26.70
CA LEU A 82 26.91 -5.31 26.78
C LEU A 82 25.40 -5.29 26.97
N VAL A 83 24.68 -6.15 26.23
CA VAL A 83 23.24 -6.31 26.42
C VAL A 83 22.92 -6.72 27.85
N GLY A 84 23.65 -7.68 28.43
CA GLY A 84 23.47 -8.07 29.82
C GLY A 84 23.71 -6.92 30.80
N GLN A 85 24.79 -6.16 30.61
CA GLN A 85 25.14 -5.01 31.46
C GLN A 85 24.10 -3.88 31.38
N GLN A 86 23.62 -3.54 30.19
CA GLN A 86 22.71 -2.41 29.99
C GLN A 86 21.24 -2.74 30.24
N THR A 87 20.84 -4.01 30.13
CA THR A 87 19.46 -4.44 30.44
C THR A 87 19.26 -4.87 31.89
N GLY A 88 20.32 -5.27 32.60
CA GLY A 88 20.25 -5.70 34.00
C GLY A 88 19.46 -6.99 34.23
N ILE A 89 19.29 -7.81 33.19
CA ILE A 89 18.54 -9.07 33.28
C ILE A 89 19.40 -10.22 33.81
N ARG A 90 18.78 -11.13 34.57
CA ARG A 90 19.47 -12.28 35.17
C ARG A 90 20.01 -13.26 34.13
N PHE A 91 19.26 -13.46 33.05
CA PHE A 91 19.64 -14.34 31.94
C PHE A 91 19.71 -13.52 30.67
N THR A 92 20.93 -13.29 30.18
CA THR A 92 21.12 -12.61 28.91
C THR A 92 20.84 -13.59 27.77
N PRO A 93 19.91 -13.24 26.85
CA PRO A 93 19.56 -14.13 25.75
C PRO A 93 20.74 -14.41 24.84
N THR A 94 20.69 -15.55 24.16
CA THR A 94 21.60 -15.84 23.05
C THR A 94 21.23 -14.96 21.87
N LEU A 95 22.21 -14.24 21.32
CA LEU A 95 21.99 -13.39 20.14
C LEU A 95 22.22 -14.21 18.88
N THR A 96 21.23 -14.22 17.99
CA THR A 96 21.32 -14.80 16.65
C THR A 96 21.11 -13.68 15.63
N PHE A 97 21.92 -13.65 14.58
CA PHE A 97 21.84 -12.62 13.54
C PHE A 97 21.31 -13.22 12.25
N VAL A 98 20.35 -12.55 11.63
CA VAL A 98 19.70 -12.98 10.38
C VAL A 98 19.64 -11.79 9.44
N ALA A 99 20.04 -11.98 8.18
CA ALA A 99 19.93 -10.95 7.17
C ALA A 99 18.46 -10.66 6.86
N ASP A 100 18.12 -9.38 6.75
CA ASP A 100 16.77 -8.90 6.48
C ASP A 100 16.49 -8.88 4.96
N THR A 101 15.41 -9.53 4.54
CA THR A 101 14.95 -9.59 3.15
C THR A 101 13.85 -8.56 2.87
N VAL A 102 13.31 -7.89 3.89
CA VAL A 102 12.22 -6.91 3.74
C VAL A 102 12.57 -5.74 2.82
N PRO A 103 13.80 -5.16 2.85
CA PRO A 103 14.15 -4.06 1.97
C PRO A 103 14.09 -4.42 0.48
N GLU A 104 14.40 -5.66 0.12
CA GLU A 104 14.33 -6.15 -1.26
C GLU A 104 12.88 -6.27 -1.74
N ALA A 105 12.02 -6.84 -0.89
CA ALA A 105 10.59 -6.93 -1.16
C ALA A 105 9.94 -5.55 -1.34
N ALA A 106 10.32 -4.56 -0.53
CA ALA A 106 9.83 -3.19 -0.65
C ALA A 106 10.21 -2.57 -2.00
N LYS A 107 11.47 -2.70 -2.44
CA LYS A 107 11.92 -2.21 -3.76
C LYS A 107 11.11 -2.83 -4.89
N SER A 108 10.88 -4.14 -4.86
CA SER A 108 10.09 -4.82 -5.89
C SER A 108 8.64 -4.32 -5.92
N MET A 109 8.04 -4.05 -4.76
CA MET A 109 6.70 -3.47 -4.68
C MET A 109 6.66 -2.04 -5.23
N ASP A 110 7.65 -1.20 -4.91
CA ASP A 110 7.74 0.16 -5.43
C ASP A 110 7.85 0.19 -6.96
N GLU A 111 8.64 -0.72 -7.54
CA GLU A 111 8.76 -0.90 -9.00
C GLU A 111 7.43 -1.34 -9.65
N LEU A 112 6.67 -2.22 -8.99
CA LEU A 112 5.35 -2.63 -9.46
C LEU A 112 4.35 -1.47 -9.42
N LEU A 113 4.35 -0.69 -8.33
CA LEU A 113 3.50 0.48 -8.18
C LEU A 113 3.84 1.59 -9.19
N ALA A 114 5.12 1.79 -9.48
CA ALA A 114 5.56 2.73 -10.52
C ALA A 114 5.02 2.33 -11.89
N ARG A 115 5.16 1.06 -12.28
CA ARG A 115 4.63 0.53 -13.55
C ARG A 115 3.10 0.64 -13.65
N ALA A 116 2.38 0.37 -12.57
CA ALA A 116 0.92 0.51 -12.55
C ALA A 116 0.50 1.97 -12.77
N ARG A 117 1.15 2.93 -12.10
CA ARG A 117 0.88 4.36 -12.29
C ARG A 117 1.14 4.82 -13.73
N GLU A 118 2.19 4.33 -14.36
CA GLU A 118 2.49 4.62 -15.76
C GLU A 118 1.40 4.10 -16.71
N ALA A 119 0.91 2.87 -16.47
CA ALA A 119 -0.18 2.29 -17.25
C ALA A 119 -1.50 3.05 -17.06
N ASP A 120 -1.85 3.39 -15.81
CA ASP A 120 -3.06 4.16 -15.50
C ASP A 120 -3.02 5.57 -16.13
N ALA A 121 -1.85 6.22 -16.09
CA ALA A 121 -1.66 7.51 -16.74
C ALA A 121 -1.83 7.40 -18.26
N GLU A 122 -1.39 6.31 -18.88
CA GLU A 122 -1.59 6.08 -20.31
C GLU A 122 -3.06 5.86 -20.66
N VAL A 123 -3.77 5.03 -19.89
CA VAL A 123 -5.22 4.84 -20.06
C VAL A 123 -5.97 6.16 -19.90
N ALA A 124 -5.61 6.97 -18.90
CA ALA A 124 -6.21 8.29 -18.69
C ALA A 124 -5.93 9.25 -19.87
N ARG A 125 -4.72 9.25 -20.45
CA ARG A 125 -4.43 10.01 -21.66
C ARG A 125 -5.29 9.57 -22.82
N LEU A 126 -5.37 8.27 -23.08
CA LEU A 126 -6.17 7.71 -24.18
C LEU A 126 -7.66 8.02 -24.01
N ALA A 127 -8.17 7.92 -22.78
CA ALA A 127 -9.56 8.25 -22.46
C ALA A 127 -9.89 9.74 -22.70
N SER A 128 -8.94 10.66 -22.41
CA SER A 128 -9.17 12.10 -22.63
C SER A 128 -9.39 12.48 -24.10
N GLY A 129 -8.86 11.67 -25.04
CA GLY A 129 -9.02 11.87 -26.48
C GLY A 129 -10.06 10.95 -27.14
N ALA A 130 -10.68 10.04 -26.37
CA ALA A 130 -11.59 9.05 -26.92
C ALA A 130 -12.99 9.65 -27.13
N THR A 131 -13.54 9.43 -28.32
CA THR A 131 -14.96 9.66 -28.59
C THR A 131 -15.77 8.44 -28.16
N PHE A 132 -16.95 8.66 -27.58
CA PHE A 132 -17.85 7.57 -27.19
C PHE A 132 -18.16 6.68 -28.41
N ALA A 133 -18.16 5.36 -28.23
CA ALA A 133 -18.33 4.40 -29.32
C ALA A 133 -19.78 4.29 -29.84
N GLY A 134 -20.72 5.03 -29.25
CA GLY A 134 -22.15 5.03 -29.61
C GLY A 134 -22.66 6.41 -30.04
N GLU A 135 -23.85 6.40 -30.64
CA GLU A 135 -24.60 7.62 -30.98
C GLU A 135 -25.18 8.27 -29.69
N ALA A 136 -25.44 9.58 -29.74
CA ALA A 136 -25.83 10.38 -28.58
C ALA A 136 -27.18 9.99 -27.94
N ASP A 137 -28.01 9.23 -28.64
CA ASP A 137 -29.25 8.67 -28.10
C ASP A 137 -29.48 7.24 -28.61
N PRO A 138 -29.23 6.20 -27.78
CA PRO A 138 -29.41 4.81 -28.17
C PRO A 138 -30.88 4.34 -28.14
N TYR A 139 -31.83 5.19 -27.71
CA TYR A 139 -33.25 4.83 -27.68
C TYR A 139 -34.03 5.54 -28.80
N LYS A 140 -34.60 4.76 -29.72
CA LYS A 140 -35.62 5.25 -30.66
C LYS A 140 -36.91 5.50 -29.89
N SER A 141 -37.30 6.77 -29.71
CA SER A 141 -38.68 7.10 -29.42
C SER A 141 -39.52 6.70 -30.64
N THR A 142 -40.31 5.65 -30.51
CA THR A 142 -41.37 5.35 -31.49
C THR A 142 -42.35 6.51 -31.44
N GLU A 143 -42.36 7.33 -32.49
CA GLU A 143 -43.51 8.20 -32.79
C GLU A 143 -44.73 7.28 -32.81
N MET A 144 -45.62 7.44 -31.81
CA MET A 144 -46.95 6.86 -31.88
C MET A 144 -47.71 7.71 -32.90
N ASP A 145 -47.73 7.23 -34.14
CA ASP A 145 -48.73 7.61 -35.14
C ASP A 145 -50.10 7.18 -34.61
N ASP A 146 -50.82 8.10 -33.98
CA ASP A 146 -52.26 7.99 -33.73
C ASP A 146 -53.00 9.02 -34.62
N GLU A 147 -53.01 8.76 -35.92
CA GLU A 147 -54.07 9.19 -36.86
C GLU A 147 -55.21 8.14 -36.74
N GLU A 148 -56.51 8.43 -36.61
CA GLU A 148 -57.34 9.51 -37.11
C GLU A 148 -58.77 9.38 -36.50
N GLU A 149 -59.51 10.51 -36.43
CA GLU A 149 -60.95 10.65 -36.78
C GLU A 149 -62.07 10.12 -35.81
N ASP A 150 -63.20 10.80 -35.52
CA ASP A 150 -63.92 11.95 -36.12
C ASP A 150 -65.15 12.36 -35.25
N LEU A 151 -65.73 13.55 -35.52
CA LEU A 151 -67.13 14.03 -35.29
C LEU A 151 -67.48 14.64 -33.91
N ARG A 152 -68.05 15.86 -33.75
CA ARG A 152 -68.81 16.77 -34.65
C ARG A 152 -68.96 18.19 -34.06
N ASP A 153 -68.85 19.16 -34.96
CA ASP A 153 -69.70 20.34 -35.22
C ASP A 153 -70.10 21.38 -34.13
N ALA A 154 -69.57 22.58 -34.40
CA ALA A 154 -70.29 23.84 -34.71
C ALA A 154 -70.63 24.87 -33.60
N ASP A 155 -70.08 26.06 -33.86
CA ASP A 155 -70.51 27.43 -33.55
C ASP A 155 -70.63 27.90 -32.09
N SER A 156 -69.78 28.89 -31.73
CA SER A 156 -70.25 30.27 -31.55
C SER A 156 -69.09 31.21 -31.22
N GLU A 157 -69.08 32.37 -31.88
CA GLU A 157 -68.13 33.46 -31.68
C GLU A 157 -68.25 34.20 -30.33
N ALA A 158 -67.17 34.91 -30.04
CA ALA A 158 -67.09 36.25 -29.47
C ALA A 158 -66.86 36.42 -27.95
N ALA A 159 -65.75 37.14 -27.71
CA ALA A 159 -65.58 38.28 -26.81
C ALA A 159 -65.05 38.07 -25.38
N ASP A 160 -64.20 39.03 -25.03
CA ASP A 160 -63.87 39.51 -23.67
C ASP A 160 -62.98 38.61 -22.81
N SER A 161 -62.13 39.08 -21.90
CA SER A 161 -61.47 40.36 -21.61
C SER A 161 -60.57 40.03 -20.39
N GLU A 162 -59.54 40.85 -20.20
CA GLU A 162 -58.90 41.21 -18.92
C GLU A 162 -58.63 40.15 -17.82
N ASP A 163 -57.37 40.10 -17.39
CA ASP A 163 -56.96 40.61 -16.05
C ASP A 163 -55.93 39.73 -15.29
N ALA A 164 -54.96 40.47 -14.74
CA ALA A 164 -54.13 40.25 -13.57
C ALA A 164 -53.40 38.92 -13.30
N GLY A 165 -52.11 39.07 -12.96
CA GLY A 165 -51.54 38.22 -11.90
C GLY A 165 -50.03 38.03 -11.81
N SER A 166 -49.19 38.96 -12.27
CA SER A 166 -47.75 38.89 -11.96
C SER A 166 -47.51 39.33 -10.51
N LYS A 167 -47.09 38.40 -9.64
CA LYS A 167 -46.52 38.72 -8.33
C LYS A 167 -45.33 37.81 -7.99
N LYS A 168 -44.15 38.31 -8.37
CA LYS A 168 -42.92 38.52 -7.56
C LYS A 168 -42.78 37.71 -6.25
N THR A 169 -41.63 37.04 -6.10
CA THR A 169 -40.57 37.27 -5.06
C THR A 169 -39.38 36.34 -5.38
N GLU A 170 -38.15 36.81 -5.66
CA GLU A 170 -37.11 37.32 -4.71
C GLU A 170 -36.91 36.36 -3.52
N ALA A 171 -35.73 35.94 -3.08
CA ALA A 171 -34.33 36.27 -3.39
C ALA A 171 -33.41 35.33 -2.57
N VAL A 172 -32.10 35.61 -2.63
CA VAL A 172 -31.04 35.33 -1.63
C VAL A 172 -30.31 33.99 -1.83
N ASP A 173 -29.09 33.98 -2.39
CA ASP A 173 -27.77 34.46 -1.92
C ASP A 173 -27.01 33.41 -1.08
N THR A 174 -25.73 33.33 -1.43
CA THR A 174 -24.55 32.96 -0.63
C THR A 174 -24.17 31.52 -0.26
N GLU A 175 -22.87 31.29 -0.54
CA GLU A 175 -21.84 30.55 0.20
C GLU A 175 -21.63 29.04 -0.03
N LYS A 176 -20.46 28.78 -0.65
CA LYS A 176 -19.60 27.61 -0.44
C LYS A 176 -19.02 27.69 0.99
N PRO A 177 -18.90 26.57 1.74
CA PRO A 177 -17.59 25.96 2.00
C PRO A 177 -17.63 24.41 1.95
N GLU A 178 -16.62 23.74 1.36
CA GLU A 178 -15.50 23.03 2.03
C GLU A 178 -15.89 21.68 2.71
N ASP A 179 -15.19 20.62 2.26
CA ASP A 179 -14.83 19.38 2.96
C ASP A 179 -15.90 18.36 3.41
N ALA A 180 -15.79 17.14 2.88
CA ALA A 180 -15.63 15.90 3.66
C ALA A 180 -15.90 14.65 2.80
N GLY A 181 -15.13 13.59 3.07
CA GLY A 181 -15.73 12.26 3.14
C GLY A 181 -15.33 11.27 2.06
N SER A 182 -14.16 10.66 2.28
CA SER A 182 -13.90 9.25 1.96
C SER A 182 -15.12 8.38 2.25
N ALA A 183 -15.61 7.67 1.24
CA ALA A 183 -16.49 6.53 1.39
C ALA A 183 -15.88 5.34 0.66
N ALA A 184 -15.63 4.29 1.44
CA ALA A 184 -15.36 2.96 0.94
C ALA A 184 -16.49 2.48 0.04
N ASP A 185 -16.16 1.75 -1.01
CA ASP A 185 -17.06 0.69 -1.45
C ASP A 185 -16.30 -0.58 -1.80
N SER A 186 -16.91 -1.64 -1.31
CA SER A 186 -16.56 -3.05 -1.33
C SER A 186 -17.19 -3.73 -2.55
N VAL A 187 -16.87 -5.02 -2.74
CA VAL A 187 -17.50 -5.95 -3.70
C VAL A 187 -16.85 -5.81 -5.10
N ASP A 188 -16.41 -6.85 -5.81
CA ASP A 188 -17.01 -8.18 -5.94
C ASP A 188 -15.97 -9.26 -6.30
N THR A 189 -16.23 -10.43 -5.77
CA THR A 189 -15.60 -11.70 -6.14
C THR A 189 -16.18 -12.22 -7.46
N ALA A 190 -15.35 -12.44 -8.48
CA ALA A 190 -15.70 -13.32 -9.60
C ALA A 190 -14.54 -14.25 -9.93
N LYS A 191 -14.84 -15.54 -9.78
CA LYS A 191 -14.09 -16.69 -10.24
C LYS A 191 -13.94 -16.64 -11.76
N ASP A 192 -12.78 -17.02 -12.27
CA ASP A 192 -12.73 -18.04 -13.32
C ASP A 192 -11.44 -18.85 -13.23
N GLY A 193 -11.61 -20.16 -13.16
CA GLY A 193 -10.54 -21.13 -13.21
C GLY A 193 -10.34 -21.67 -14.63
N VAL A 194 -9.51 -22.73 -14.73
CA VAL A 194 -9.18 -23.54 -15.93
C VAL A 194 -8.02 -22.89 -16.72
N THR A 195 -6.80 -23.42 -16.87
CA THR A 195 -6.30 -24.82 -16.95
C THR A 195 -4.76 -24.81 -16.88
N GLY A 196 -4.14 -25.78 -16.18
CA GLY A 196 -2.81 -26.29 -16.56
C GLY A 196 -2.95 -27.53 -17.47
N PRO A 197 -1.93 -28.37 -17.69
CA PRO A 197 -0.47 -28.20 -17.50
C PRO A 197 0.35 -28.69 -18.73
N GLY A 198 1.68 -28.48 -18.79
CA GLY A 198 2.55 -29.37 -19.58
C GLY A 198 3.90 -28.83 -20.08
N GLY A 199 4.94 -29.65 -19.92
CA GLY A 199 6.26 -29.58 -20.58
C GLY A 199 7.39 -29.12 -19.65
N SER A 200 8.14 -29.94 -18.90
CA SER A 200 9.03 -31.08 -19.22
C SER A 200 10.11 -30.79 -20.28
N THR A 201 11.36 -30.60 -19.81
CA THR A 201 12.69 -30.95 -20.40
C THR A 201 13.71 -30.44 -19.36
N ASP A 202 14.55 -31.19 -18.63
CA ASP A 202 15.38 -32.38 -18.90
C ASP A 202 16.24 -32.25 -20.16
N ALA A 203 17.51 -31.84 -19.99
CA ALA A 203 18.69 -32.41 -20.64
C ALA A 203 19.99 -31.62 -20.31
N GLU A 204 20.93 -32.34 -19.70
CA GLU A 204 22.39 -32.34 -19.94
C GLU A 204 23.19 -31.01 -19.97
N ARG A 205 24.05 -30.82 -18.96
CA ARG A 205 25.51 -31.04 -19.06
C ARG A 205 26.23 -30.89 -17.72
#